data_AF-U4UHS7-F1
#
_entry.id   AF-U4UHS7-F1
#
_cell.length_a   1.000
_cell.length_b   1.000
_cell.length_c   1.000
_cell.angle_alpha   90.00
_cell.angle_beta   90.00
_cell.angle_gamma   90.00
#
_symmetry.space_group_name_H-M   'P 1'
#
loop_
_entity.id
_entity.type
_entity.pdbx_description
1 polymer ?
#
loop_
_entity_poly.entity_id
_entity_poly.type
_entity_poly.pdbx_seq_one_letter_code
_entity_poly.pdbx_strand_id
1 'polypeptide(L)'
;MGIEILSFTIKDVYDDVQYLTSLGKAQTAMVKRDADAGVAEANRDAGIREAECQKSAMDIKYSTDTKIEDNSRMYKLQKANFDQEINTAKAQAQLAYELQAAKIRQKIRNEEIQIEVVERKKQIEIETQEVQRKERELNATVKLPAEAESYKMQMLAEGKGTQTVQKAQADSEKVKMIGTAQASAIASIGKADAERMRMKAAVYKQYGDAAIMSMVLDALPKIAAEVAAPLAKTEEIVLIGGQDNTTGEIARLVSQIPPTVNALTGIDLSKVLGKIPGATQNTVA
;
A
#
# COMPACT_ATOMS: atom_id res chain seq x y z
N MET A 1 -12.70 -197.86 3.70
CA MET A 1 -13.43 -196.57 3.64
C MET A 1 -12.38 -195.47 3.73
N GLY A 2 -12.13 -194.57 2.78
CA GLY A 2 -12.86 -194.20 1.56
C GLY A 2 -13.02 -192.67 1.42
N ILE A 3 -11.98 -191.86 1.69
CA ILE A 3 -12.01 -190.40 1.51
C ILE A 3 -10.65 -189.92 0.96
N GLU A 4 -10.65 -189.17 -0.14
CA GLU A 4 -9.48 -188.52 -0.76
C GLU A 4 -9.76 -187.01 -0.87
N ILE A 5 -8.81 -186.18 -0.45
CA ILE A 5 -9.00 -184.71 -0.33
C ILE A 5 -8.57 -184.05 -1.65
N LEU A 6 -9.49 -183.35 -2.33
CA LEU A 6 -9.26 -182.71 -3.64
C LEU A 6 -8.62 -181.31 -3.56
N SER A 7 -8.90 -180.55 -2.51
CA SER A 7 -8.42 -179.19 -2.35
C SER A 7 -8.66 -178.71 -0.91
N PHE A 8 -7.70 -177.97 -0.37
CA PHE A 8 -7.81 -177.31 0.91
C PHE A 8 -7.78 -175.79 0.69
N THR A 9 -8.94 -175.14 0.79
CA THR A 9 -9.05 -173.68 0.74
C THR A 9 -9.25 -173.15 2.15
N ILE A 10 -8.30 -172.34 2.61
CA ILE A 10 -8.43 -171.63 3.88
C ILE A 10 -9.52 -170.56 3.69
N LYS A 11 -10.63 -170.67 4.44
CA LYS A 11 -11.69 -169.67 4.44
C LYS A 11 -11.33 -168.47 5.31
N ASP A 12 -10.98 -168.74 6.56
CA ASP A 12 -10.75 -167.71 7.55
C ASP A 12 -9.53 -168.06 8.40
N VAL A 13 -8.68 -167.07 8.63
CA VAL A 13 -7.52 -167.16 9.52
C VAL A 13 -7.86 -166.33 10.75
N TYR A 14 -8.00 -166.98 11.90
CA TYR A 14 -8.22 -166.34 13.18
C TYR A 14 -6.94 -166.40 14.02
N ASP A 15 -6.67 -165.33 14.75
CA ASP A 15 -5.48 -165.17 15.57
C ASP A 15 -5.90 -164.75 16.98
N ASP A 16 -5.64 -165.62 17.96
CA ASP A 16 -5.97 -165.40 19.37
C ASP A 16 -5.07 -164.33 20.03
N VAL A 17 -3.90 -164.04 19.45
CA VAL A 17 -2.89 -163.12 20.01
C VAL A 17 -2.88 -161.76 19.26
N GLN A 18 -3.83 -161.53 18.35
CA GLN A 18 -4.10 -160.22 17.74
C GLN A 18 -2.91 -159.56 17.01
N TYR A 19 -1.96 -160.37 16.55
CA TYR A 19 -0.76 -160.00 15.81
C TYR A 19 -1.10 -159.33 14.47
N LEU A 20 -2.07 -159.88 13.72
CA LEU A 20 -2.51 -159.33 12.42
C LEU A 20 -3.12 -157.93 12.55
N THR A 21 -3.94 -157.70 13.59
CA THR A 21 -4.53 -156.38 13.86
C THR A 21 -3.49 -155.36 14.29
N SER A 22 -2.48 -155.79 15.07
CA SER A 22 -1.40 -154.93 15.54
C SER A 22 -0.46 -154.50 14.41
N LEU A 23 -0.20 -155.39 13.45
CA LEU A 23 0.57 -155.06 12.23
C LEU A 23 -0.14 -153.98 11.38
N GLY A 24 -1.46 -154.05 11.26
CA GLY A 24 -2.26 -153.05 10.54
C GLY A 24 -2.37 -151.69 11.24
N LYS A 25 -2.33 -151.65 12.58
CA LYS A 25 -2.38 -150.40 13.36
C LYS A 25 -1.17 -149.49 13.11
N ALA A 26 0.02 -150.05 12.99
CA ALA A 26 1.23 -149.28 12.70
C ALA A 26 1.18 -148.65 11.29
N GLN A 27 0.79 -149.43 10.28
CA GLN A 27 0.69 -148.95 8.91
C GLN A 27 -0.40 -147.88 8.74
N THR A 28 -1.56 -148.05 9.40
CA THR A 28 -2.65 -147.04 9.36
C THR A 28 -2.31 -145.76 10.10
N ALA A 29 -1.57 -145.82 11.22
CA ALA A 29 -1.08 -144.64 11.92
C ALA A 29 -0.04 -143.87 11.08
N MET A 30 0.84 -144.59 10.37
CA MET A 30 1.81 -143.99 9.46
C MET A 30 1.12 -143.26 8.31
N VAL A 31 0.16 -143.89 7.63
CA VAL A 31 -0.60 -143.27 6.54
C VAL A 31 -1.39 -142.04 7.02
N LYS A 32 -2.00 -142.09 8.21
CA LYS A 32 -2.69 -140.92 8.80
C LYS A 32 -1.71 -139.78 9.09
N ARG A 33 -0.57 -140.09 9.68
CA ARG A 33 0.48 -139.09 9.96
C ARG A 33 0.99 -138.43 8.68
N ASP A 34 1.23 -139.22 7.63
CA ASP A 34 1.70 -138.71 6.34
C ASP A 34 0.62 -137.88 5.65
N ALA A 35 -0.66 -138.27 5.76
CA ALA A 35 -1.78 -137.47 5.27
C ALA A 35 -1.92 -136.14 6.03
N ASP A 36 -1.82 -136.16 7.37
CA ASP A 36 -1.89 -134.96 8.20
C ASP A 36 -0.69 -134.02 7.93
N ALA A 37 0.50 -134.59 7.73
CA ALA A 37 1.69 -133.84 7.32
C ALA A 37 1.50 -133.20 5.94
N GLY A 38 1.00 -133.96 4.96
CA GLY A 38 0.70 -133.45 3.62
C GLY A 38 -0.36 -132.36 3.61
N VAL A 39 -1.40 -132.46 4.45
CA VAL A 39 -2.42 -131.41 4.61
C VAL A 39 -1.82 -130.16 5.27
N ALA A 40 -0.98 -130.32 6.29
CA ALA A 40 -0.33 -129.19 6.96
C ALA A 40 0.67 -128.47 6.04
N GLU A 41 1.43 -129.20 5.23
CA GLU A 41 2.34 -128.64 4.22
C GLU A 41 1.56 -127.93 3.12
N ALA A 42 0.50 -128.54 2.58
CA ALA A 42 -0.35 -127.91 1.57
C ALA A 42 -1.01 -126.61 2.09
N ASN A 43 -1.50 -126.62 3.34
CA ASN A 43 -2.07 -125.42 3.97
C ASN A 43 -1.02 -124.33 4.22
N ARG A 44 0.20 -124.72 4.62
CA ARG A 44 1.31 -123.78 4.80
C ARG A 44 1.69 -123.12 3.46
N ASP A 45 1.87 -123.92 2.42
CA ASP A 45 2.26 -123.44 1.09
C ASP A 45 1.16 -122.59 0.45
N ALA A 46 -0.12 -122.96 0.66
CA ALA A 46 -1.26 -122.14 0.27
C ALA A 46 -1.24 -120.79 1.00
N GLY A 47 -1.00 -120.78 2.32
CA GLY A 47 -0.93 -119.56 3.12
C GLY A 47 0.25 -118.65 2.75
N ILE A 48 1.43 -119.21 2.47
CA ILE A 48 2.60 -118.43 2.00
C ILE A 48 2.30 -117.80 0.64
N ARG A 49 1.77 -118.59 -0.30
CA ARG A 49 1.44 -118.11 -1.65
C ARG A 49 0.34 -117.04 -1.60
N GLU A 50 -0.65 -117.22 -0.73
CA GLU A 50 -1.69 -116.21 -0.52
C GLU A 50 -1.12 -114.92 0.07
N ALA A 51 -0.26 -115.00 1.09
CA ALA A 51 0.39 -113.84 1.69
C ALA A 51 1.30 -113.09 0.69
N GLU A 52 2.04 -113.82 -0.15
CA GLU A 52 2.86 -113.23 -1.21
C GLU A 52 2.02 -112.52 -2.28
N CYS A 53 0.93 -113.16 -2.72
CA CYS A 53 -0.03 -112.55 -3.65
C CYS A 53 -0.68 -111.29 -3.03
N GLN A 54 -1.07 -111.34 -1.76
CA GLN A 54 -1.66 -110.20 -1.05
C GLN A 54 -0.65 -109.05 -0.90
N LYS A 55 0.61 -109.36 -0.54
CA LYS A 55 1.68 -108.37 -0.44
C LYS A 55 1.92 -107.69 -1.79
N SER A 56 2.08 -108.48 -2.86
CA SER A 56 2.27 -107.96 -4.22
C SER A 56 1.10 -107.09 -4.69
N ALA A 57 -0.14 -107.52 -4.42
CA ALA A 57 -1.34 -106.74 -4.74
C ALA A 57 -1.37 -105.40 -3.98
N MET A 58 -1.01 -105.39 -2.69
CA MET A 58 -0.93 -104.17 -1.89
C MET A 58 0.20 -103.24 -2.34
N ASP A 59 1.38 -103.78 -2.68
CA ASP A 59 2.50 -103.00 -3.20
C ASP A 59 2.13 -102.30 -4.52
N ILE A 60 1.45 -103.02 -5.43
CA ILE A 60 0.93 -102.44 -6.68
C ILE A 60 -0.12 -101.36 -6.39
N LYS A 61 -1.04 -101.63 -5.45
CA LYS A 61 -2.08 -100.67 -5.06
C LYS A 61 -1.46 -99.39 -4.49
N TYR A 62 -0.56 -99.48 -3.52
CA TYR A 62 0.12 -98.32 -2.94
C TYR A 62 0.97 -97.57 -3.96
N SER A 63 1.67 -98.27 -4.86
CA SER A 63 2.41 -97.63 -5.96
C SER A 63 1.49 -96.85 -6.88
N THR A 64 0.31 -97.40 -7.19
CA THR A 64 -0.68 -96.77 -8.05
C THR A 64 -1.32 -95.57 -7.35
N ASP A 65 -1.73 -95.72 -6.10
CA ASP A 65 -2.31 -94.64 -5.29
C ASP A 65 -1.32 -93.48 -5.12
N THR A 66 -0.04 -93.78 -4.86
CA THR A 66 1.03 -92.76 -4.80
C THR A 66 1.14 -92.00 -6.11
N LYS A 67 1.12 -92.69 -7.26
CA LYS A 67 1.16 -92.04 -8.59
C LYS A 67 -0.08 -91.20 -8.85
N ILE A 68 -1.26 -91.64 -8.41
CA ILE A 68 -2.51 -90.87 -8.56
C ILE A 68 -2.43 -89.58 -7.74
N GLU A 69 -1.97 -89.66 -6.49
CA GLU A 69 -1.82 -88.48 -5.64
C GLU A 69 -0.72 -87.54 -6.14
N ASP A 70 0.40 -88.06 -6.64
CA ASP A 70 1.44 -87.24 -7.27
C ASP A 70 0.90 -86.50 -8.51
N ASN A 71 0.13 -87.19 -9.37
CA ASN A 71 -0.50 -86.56 -10.53
C ASN A 71 -1.56 -85.52 -10.11
N SER A 72 -2.36 -85.82 -9.08
CA SER A 72 -3.36 -84.90 -8.51
C SER A 72 -2.70 -83.65 -7.93
N ARG A 73 -1.61 -83.83 -7.17
CA ARG A 73 -0.79 -82.73 -6.62
C ARG A 73 -0.18 -81.90 -7.74
N MET A 74 0.42 -82.54 -8.75
CA MET A 74 1.02 -81.87 -9.90
C MET A 74 -0.02 -81.03 -10.64
N TYR A 75 -1.19 -81.61 -10.93
CA TYR A 75 -2.31 -80.92 -11.57
C TYR A 75 -2.77 -79.70 -10.75
N LYS A 76 -2.97 -79.88 -9.42
CA LYS A 76 -3.38 -78.77 -8.53
C LYS A 76 -2.33 -77.66 -8.48
N LEU A 77 -1.05 -78.02 -8.42
CA LEU A 77 0.05 -77.04 -8.39
C LEU A 77 0.13 -76.27 -9.71
N GLN A 78 0.00 -76.97 -10.84
CA GLN A 78 0.00 -76.33 -12.15
C GLN A 78 -1.23 -75.44 -12.36
N LYS A 79 -2.42 -75.89 -11.92
CA LYS A 79 -3.63 -75.05 -11.89
C LYS A 79 -3.43 -73.80 -11.04
N ALA A 80 -2.89 -73.93 -9.83
CA ALA A 80 -2.64 -72.79 -8.95
C ALA A 80 -1.64 -71.79 -9.56
N ASN A 81 -0.60 -72.28 -10.24
CA ASN A 81 0.33 -71.41 -10.97
C ASN A 81 -0.37 -70.64 -12.10
N PHE A 82 -1.20 -71.31 -12.90
CA PHE A 82 -1.97 -70.64 -13.95
C PHE A 82 -2.98 -69.64 -13.37
N ASP A 83 -3.68 -69.99 -12.29
CA ASP A 83 -4.59 -69.07 -11.61
C ASP A 83 -3.85 -67.84 -11.07
N GLN A 84 -2.63 -68.02 -10.53
CA GLN A 84 -1.77 -66.92 -10.11
C GLN A 84 -1.34 -66.04 -11.30
N GLU A 85 -0.93 -66.63 -12.42
CA GLU A 85 -0.58 -65.89 -13.64
C GLU A 85 -1.78 -65.12 -14.21
N ILE A 86 -2.96 -65.75 -14.30
CA ILE A 86 -4.18 -65.11 -14.77
C ILE A 86 -4.57 -63.95 -13.83
N ASN A 87 -4.51 -64.17 -12.52
CA ASN A 87 -4.86 -63.12 -11.55
C ASN A 87 -3.87 -61.96 -11.57
N THR A 88 -2.57 -62.23 -11.67
CA THR A 88 -1.54 -61.19 -11.80
C THR A 88 -1.69 -60.41 -13.10
N ALA A 89 -1.90 -61.09 -14.23
CA ALA A 89 -2.16 -60.46 -15.53
C ALA A 89 -3.45 -59.61 -15.49
N LYS A 90 -4.51 -60.12 -14.87
CA LYS A 90 -5.77 -59.39 -14.70
C LYS A 90 -5.61 -58.15 -13.81
N ALA A 91 -4.89 -58.27 -12.70
CA ALA A 91 -4.58 -57.14 -11.81
C ALA A 91 -3.72 -56.08 -12.54
N GLN A 92 -2.72 -56.50 -13.30
CA GLN A 92 -1.90 -55.60 -14.13
C GLN A 92 -2.74 -54.90 -15.20
N ALA A 93 -3.63 -55.62 -15.89
CA ALA A 93 -4.53 -55.04 -16.87
C ALA A 93 -5.47 -54.00 -16.24
N GLN A 94 -6.01 -54.30 -15.05
CA GLN A 94 -6.87 -53.38 -14.30
C GLN A 94 -6.10 -52.11 -13.87
N LEU A 95 -4.90 -52.27 -13.29
CA LEU A 95 -4.04 -51.15 -12.92
C LEU A 95 -3.62 -50.31 -14.13
N ALA A 96 -3.31 -50.94 -15.26
CA ALA A 96 -2.97 -50.25 -16.50
C ALA A 96 -4.18 -49.45 -17.04
N TYR A 97 -5.38 -50.02 -16.97
CA TYR A 97 -6.62 -49.34 -17.34
C TYR A 97 -6.88 -48.13 -16.44
N GLU A 98 -6.78 -48.28 -15.12
CA GLU A 98 -6.94 -47.20 -14.15
C GLU A 98 -5.89 -46.11 -14.33
N LEU A 99 -4.63 -46.49 -14.56
CA LEU A 99 -3.54 -45.56 -14.84
C LEU A 99 -3.80 -44.77 -16.13
N GLN A 100 -4.29 -45.42 -17.19
CA GLN A 100 -4.66 -44.73 -18.43
C GLN A 100 -5.84 -43.79 -18.22
N ALA A 101 -6.88 -44.23 -17.49
CA ALA A 101 -8.01 -43.37 -17.14
C ALA A 101 -7.56 -42.13 -16.36
N ALA A 102 -6.64 -42.28 -15.40
CA ALA A 102 -6.06 -41.18 -14.64
C ALA A 102 -5.24 -40.23 -15.53
N LYS A 103 -4.40 -40.75 -16.44
CA LYS A 103 -3.64 -39.94 -17.41
C LYS A 103 -4.55 -39.15 -18.34
N ILE A 104 -5.62 -39.77 -18.83
CA ILE A 104 -6.61 -39.11 -19.69
C ILE A 104 -7.34 -38.01 -18.89
N ARG A 105 -7.79 -38.30 -17.65
CA ARG A 105 -8.39 -37.28 -16.78
C ARG A 105 -7.44 -36.11 -16.51
N GLN A 106 -6.15 -36.36 -16.30
CA GLN A 106 -5.16 -35.31 -16.13
C GLN A 106 -5.03 -34.45 -17.39
N LYS A 107 -5.01 -35.07 -18.58
CA LYS A 107 -4.99 -34.33 -19.85
C LYS A 107 -6.26 -33.49 -20.05
N ILE A 108 -7.44 -34.05 -19.77
CA ILE A 108 -8.72 -33.32 -19.84
C ILE A 108 -8.68 -32.11 -18.90
N ARG A 109 -8.27 -32.31 -17.64
CA ARG A 109 -8.16 -31.20 -16.68
C ARG A 109 -7.18 -30.12 -17.12
N ASN A 110 -6.05 -30.50 -17.71
CA ASN A 110 -5.09 -29.53 -18.24
C ASN A 110 -5.71 -28.69 -19.37
N GLU A 111 -6.48 -29.33 -20.26
CA GLU A 111 -7.19 -28.64 -21.33
C GLU A 111 -8.31 -27.73 -20.79
N GLU A 112 -9.08 -28.21 -19.81
CA GLU A 112 -10.11 -27.43 -19.11
C GLU A 112 -9.51 -26.15 -18.48
N ILE A 113 -8.38 -26.27 -17.78
CA ILE A 113 -7.68 -25.12 -17.20
C ILE A 113 -7.21 -24.16 -18.30
N GLN A 114 -6.75 -24.66 -19.46
CA GLN A 114 -6.38 -23.79 -20.57
C GLN A 114 -7.58 -23.02 -21.13
N ILE A 115 -8.73 -23.70 -21.29
CA ILE A 115 -9.98 -23.05 -21.69
C ILE A 115 -10.35 -21.96 -20.68
N GLU A 116 -10.34 -22.27 -19.38
CA GLU A 116 -10.63 -21.31 -18.31
C GLU A 116 -9.68 -20.10 -18.33
N VAL A 117 -8.38 -20.32 -18.53
CA VAL A 117 -7.39 -19.23 -18.65
C VAL A 117 -7.69 -18.36 -19.87
N VAL A 118 -8.06 -18.94 -21.01
CA VAL A 118 -8.42 -18.20 -22.21
C VAL A 118 -9.71 -17.40 -22.00
N GLU A 119 -10.73 -17.99 -21.38
CA GLU A 119 -11.97 -17.29 -21.01
C GLU A 119 -11.69 -16.13 -20.06
N ARG A 120 -10.93 -16.37 -18.99
CA ARG A 120 -10.54 -15.33 -18.01
C ARG A 120 -9.74 -14.20 -18.68
N LYS A 121 -8.81 -14.54 -19.57
CA LYS A 121 -8.05 -13.53 -20.34
C LYS A 121 -8.96 -12.68 -21.23
N LYS A 122 -9.89 -13.32 -21.96
CA LYS A 122 -10.88 -12.59 -22.78
C LYS A 122 -11.77 -11.70 -21.92
N GLN A 123 -12.18 -12.16 -20.75
CA GLN A 123 -12.97 -11.37 -19.81
C GLN A 123 -12.19 -10.13 -19.34
N ILE A 124 -10.92 -10.29 -18.94
CA ILE A 124 -10.05 -9.16 -18.56
C ILE A 124 -9.85 -8.20 -19.74
N GLU A 125 -9.73 -8.72 -20.96
CA GLU A 125 -9.61 -7.89 -22.17
C GLU A 125 -10.87 -7.06 -22.41
N ILE A 126 -12.06 -7.66 -22.31
CA ILE A 126 -13.34 -6.95 -22.41
C ILE A 126 -13.45 -5.89 -21.31
N GLU A 127 -13.17 -6.24 -20.06
CA GLU A 127 -13.20 -5.30 -18.93
C GLU A 127 -12.22 -4.13 -19.13
N THR A 128 -11.00 -4.42 -19.63
CA THR A 128 -10.01 -3.38 -19.95
C THR A 128 -10.52 -2.46 -21.05
N GLN A 129 -11.15 -3.01 -22.09
CA GLN A 129 -11.77 -2.21 -23.15
C GLN A 129 -12.95 -1.37 -22.63
N GLU A 130 -13.77 -1.91 -21.74
CA GLU A 130 -14.86 -1.16 -21.08
C GLU A 130 -14.33 -0.02 -20.22
N VAL A 131 -13.27 -0.26 -19.42
CA VAL A 131 -12.60 0.79 -18.65
C VAL A 131 -12.06 1.88 -19.57
N GLN A 132 -11.41 1.52 -20.68
CA GLN A 132 -10.92 2.50 -21.65
C GLN A 132 -12.05 3.31 -22.29
N ARG A 133 -13.18 2.68 -22.65
CA ARG A 133 -14.35 3.40 -23.15
C ARG A 133 -14.89 4.38 -22.10
N LYS A 134 -15.05 3.90 -20.87
CA LYS A 134 -15.55 4.70 -19.75
C LYS A 134 -14.61 5.86 -19.39
N GLU A 135 -13.30 5.64 -19.46
CA GLU A 135 -12.31 6.69 -19.27
C GLU A 135 -12.40 7.76 -20.37
N ARG A 136 -12.57 7.35 -21.64
CA ARG A 136 -12.78 8.29 -22.75
C ARG A 136 -14.08 9.07 -22.59
N GLU A 137 -15.16 8.41 -22.21
CA GLU A 137 -16.44 9.06 -21.89
C GLU A 137 -16.28 10.07 -20.75
N LEU A 138 -15.66 9.68 -19.63
CA LEU A 138 -15.43 10.56 -18.50
C LEU A 138 -14.52 11.74 -18.85
N ASN A 139 -13.46 11.50 -19.63
CA ASN A 139 -12.59 12.57 -20.12
C ASN A 139 -13.36 13.55 -21.01
N ALA A 140 -14.23 13.06 -21.90
CA ALA A 140 -15.04 13.91 -22.78
C ALA A 140 -16.16 14.65 -22.03
N THR A 141 -16.83 14.02 -21.07
CA THR A 141 -18.00 14.57 -20.37
C THR A 141 -17.61 15.45 -19.17
N VAL A 142 -16.56 15.10 -18.44
CA VAL A 142 -16.22 15.79 -17.18
C VAL A 142 -14.94 16.60 -17.32
N LYS A 143 -13.84 16.01 -17.77
CA LYS A 143 -12.56 16.73 -17.80
C LYS A 143 -12.54 17.84 -18.83
N LEU A 144 -12.98 17.57 -20.06
CA LEU A 144 -12.90 18.56 -21.14
C LEU A 144 -13.78 19.80 -20.87
N PRO A 145 -15.03 19.69 -20.37
CA PRO A 145 -15.81 20.85 -19.97
C PRO A 145 -15.23 21.56 -18.75
N ALA A 146 -14.75 20.81 -17.74
CA ALA A 146 -14.12 21.41 -16.56
C ALA A 146 -12.84 22.18 -16.91
N GLU A 147 -12.00 21.65 -17.82
CA GLU A 147 -10.82 22.35 -18.35
C GLU A 147 -11.23 23.59 -19.15
N ALA A 148 -12.27 23.50 -19.98
CA ALA A 148 -12.79 24.64 -20.73
C ALA A 148 -13.36 25.73 -19.80
N GLU A 149 -14.07 25.37 -18.73
CA GLU A 149 -14.58 26.29 -17.71
C GLU A 149 -13.44 26.92 -16.90
N SER A 150 -12.46 26.12 -16.46
CA SER A 150 -11.27 26.61 -15.77
C SER A 150 -10.50 27.60 -16.63
N TYR A 151 -10.30 27.28 -17.91
CA TYR A 151 -9.62 28.17 -18.85
C TYR A 151 -10.41 29.47 -19.07
N LYS A 152 -11.74 29.40 -19.26
CA LYS A 152 -12.59 30.59 -19.35
C LYS A 152 -12.51 31.44 -18.09
N MET A 153 -12.55 30.83 -16.91
CA MET A 153 -12.45 31.54 -15.63
C MET A 153 -11.10 32.23 -15.48
N GLN A 154 -10.01 31.54 -15.83
CA GLN A 154 -8.66 32.12 -15.82
C GLN A 154 -8.54 33.32 -16.77
N MET A 155 -9.05 33.20 -18.00
CA MET A 155 -9.06 34.30 -18.97
C MET A 155 -9.92 35.49 -18.51
N LEU A 156 -11.07 35.23 -17.89
CA LEU A 156 -11.89 36.28 -17.30
C LEU A 156 -11.19 36.95 -16.11
N ALA A 157 -10.50 36.18 -15.26
CA ALA A 157 -9.75 36.71 -14.13
C ALA A 157 -8.55 37.55 -14.59
N GLU A 158 -7.80 37.09 -15.59
CA GLU A 158 -6.70 37.83 -16.20
C GLU A 158 -7.18 39.09 -16.91
N GLY A 159 -8.30 39.00 -17.64
CA GLY A 159 -8.95 40.16 -18.25
C GLY A 159 -9.38 41.20 -17.22
N LYS A 160 -10.03 40.79 -16.12
CA LYS A 160 -10.39 41.68 -15.01
C LYS A 160 -9.17 42.26 -14.30
N GLY A 161 -8.12 41.46 -14.11
CA GLY A 161 -6.85 41.91 -13.54
C GLY A 161 -6.23 43.01 -14.40
N THR A 162 -6.10 42.75 -15.70
CA THR A 162 -5.58 43.71 -16.68
C THR A 162 -6.44 44.98 -16.74
N GLN A 163 -7.77 44.84 -16.76
CA GLN A 163 -8.69 45.99 -16.71
C GLN A 163 -8.50 46.82 -15.44
N THR A 164 -8.32 46.18 -14.30
CA THR A 164 -8.11 46.85 -13.00
C THR A 164 -6.78 47.60 -13.00
N VAL A 165 -5.70 46.99 -13.51
CA VAL A 165 -4.39 47.63 -13.63
C VAL A 165 -4.45 48.82 -14.60
N GLN A 166 -5.05 48.65 -15.78
CA GLN A 166 -5.21 49.73 -16.75
C GLN A 166 -6.05 50.88 -16.19
N LYS A 167 -7.15 50.57 -15.47
CA LYS A 167 -7.97 51.59 -14.82
C LYS A 167 -7.19 52.33 -13.73
N ALA A 168 -6.46 51.62 -12.88
CA ALA A 168 -5.62 52.22 -11.85
C ALA A 168 -4.52 53.09 -12.46
N GLN A 169 -3.92 52.66 -13.58
CA GLN A 169 -2.94 53.46 -14.31
C GLN A 169 -3.56 54.70 -14.95
N ALA A 170 -4.72 54.58 -15.59
CA ALA A 170 -5.46 55.71 -16.14
C ALA A 170 -5.86 56.73 -15.05
N ASP A 171 -6.33 56.25 -13.90
CA ASP A 171 -6.65 57.11 -12.75
C ASP A 171 -5.39 57.80 -12.19
N SER A 172 -4.26 57.08 -12.09
CA SER A 172 -2.97 57.65 -11.69
C SER A 172 -2.47 58.71 -12.67
N GLU A 173 -2.56 58.44 -13.98
CA GLU A 173 -2.19 59.40 -15.03
C GLU A 173 -3.10 60.63 -15.02
N LYS A 174 -4.40 60.45 -14.80
CA LYS A 174 -5.36 61.55 -14.63
C LYS A 174 -4.98 62.41 -13.43
N VAL A 175 -4.71 61.82 -12.26
CA VAL A 175 -4.28 62.55 -11.06
C VAL A 175 -2.97 63.28 -11.33
N LYS A 176 -2.00 62.64 -12.00
CA LYS A 176 -0.73 63.27 -12.38
C LYS A 176 -0.94 64.46 -13.31
N MET A 177 -1.77 64.34 -14.34
CA MET A 177 -2.09 65.43 -15.27
C MET A 177 -2.81 66.59 -14.58
N ILE A 178 -3.77 66.30 -13.69
CA ILE A 178 -4.44 67.34 -12.90
C ILE A 178 -3.43 68.03 -11.97
N GLY A 179 -2.57 67.25 -11.31
CA GLY A 179 -1.53 67.77 -10.42
C GLY A 179 -0.51 68.65 -11.16
N THR A 180 -0.05 68.25 -12.35
CA THR A 180 0.85 69.07 -13.17
C THR A 180 0.17 70.31 -13.72
N ALA A 181 -1.10 70.20 -14.13
CA ALA A 181 -1.88 71.36 -14.57
C ALA A 181 -2.09 72.37 -13.43
N GLN A 182 -2.43 71.90 -12.23
CA GLN A 182 -2.54 72.73 -11.02
C GLN A 182 -1.20 73.34 -10.64
N ALA A 183 -0.11 72.57 -10.63
CA ALA A 183 1.23 73.08 -10.35
C ALA A 183 1.65 74.15 -11.37
N SER A 184 1.38 73.93 -12.67
CA SER A 184 1.65 74.91 -13.73
C SER A 184 0.80 76.18 -13.58
N ALA A 185 -0.48 76.04 -13.21
CA ALA A 185 -1.36 77.17 -12.93
C ALA A 185 -0.87 77.98 -11.72
N ILE A 186 -0.52 77.31 -10.62
CA ILE A 186 0.05 77.96 -9.42
C ILE A 186 1.40 78.60 -9.75
N ALA A 187 2.27 77.95 -10.52
CA ALA A 187 3.55 78.52 -10.93
C ALA A 187 3.35 79.76 -11.82
N SER A 188 2.36 79.74 -12.71
CA SER A 188 2.01 80.89 -13.56
C SER A 188 1.45 82.05 -12.73
N ILE A 189 0.58 81.78 -11.77
CA ILE A 189 0.08 82.78 -10.81
C ILE A 189 1.25 83.32 -9.97
N GLY A 190 2.12 82.46 -9.44
CA GLY A 190 3.29 82.85 -8.65
C GLY A 190 4.29 83.67 -9.46
N LYS A 191 4.49 83.36 -10.74
CA LYS A 191 5.31 84.17 -11.65
C LYS A 191 4.66 85.52 -11.92
N ALA A 192 3.35 85.56 -12.17
CA ALA A 192 2.61 86.81 -12.34
C ALA A 192 2.68 87.66 -11.05
N ASP A 193 2.58 87.06 -9.87
CA ASP A 193 2.72 87.75 -8.59
C ASP A 193 4.14 88.26 -8.35
N ALA A 194 5.16 87.46 -8.69
CA ALA A 194 6.56 87.88 -8.63
C ALA A 194 6.84 89.04 -9.61
N GLU A 195 6.26 89.02 -10.81
CA GLU A 195 6.33 90.12 -11.77
C GLU A 195 5.57 91.36 -11.29
N ARG A 196 4.37 91.21 -10.72
CA ARG A 196 3.62 92.31 -10.07
C ARG A 196 4.42 92.92 -8.93
N MET A 197 5.05 92.10 -8.09
CA MET A 197 5.93 92.57 -7.02
C MET A 197 7.18 93.26 -7.56
N ARG A 198 7.80 92.75 -8.61
CA ARG A 198 8.93 93.41 -9.28
C ARG A 198 8.55 94.75 -9.89
N MET A 199 7.39 94.84 -10.55
CA MET A 199 6.88 96.10 -11.08
C MET A 199 6.58 97.08 -9.95
N LYS A 200 5.93 96.64 -8.86
CA LYS A 200 5.74 97.46 -7.65
C LYS A 200 7.09 97.93 -7.09
N ALA A 201 8.08 97.05 -6.97
CA ALA A 201 9.42 97.40 -6.49
C ALA A 201 10.16 98.37 -7.44
N ALA A 202 10.00 98.23 -8.75
CA ALA A 202 10.56 99.14 -9.75
C ALA A 202 9.89 100.52 -9.71
N VAL A 203 8.57 100.56 -9.53
CA VAL A 203 7.81 101.77 -9.23
C VAL A 203 8.36 102.40 -7.94
N TYR A 204 8.45 101.68 -6.83
CA TYR A 204 9.05 102.19 -5.58
C TYR A 204 10.50 102.69 -5.75
N LYS A 205 11.26 102.16 -6.70
CA LYS A 205 12.63 102.60 -6.98
C LYS A 205 12.69 103.87 -7.86
N GLN A 206 11.72 104.07 -8.74
CA GLN A 206 11.60 105.29 -9.58
C GLN A 206 10.95 106.45 -8.83
N TYR A 207 10.11 106.15 -7.85
CA TYR A 207 9.60 107.12 -6.89
C TYR A 207 10.71 107.39 -5.85
N GLY A 208 11.64 108.28 -6.18
CA GLY A 208 12.73 108.73 -5.29
C GLY A 208 12.22 109.33 -3.97
N ASP A 209 13.14 109.72 -3.09
CA ASP A 209 12.97 110.11 -1.67
C ASP A 209 11.67 110.86 -1.28
N ALA A 210 11.05 111.59 -2.20
CA ALA A 210 9.75 112.25 -2.02
C ALA A 210 8.56 111.30 -1.75
N ALA A 211 8.53 110.08 -2.30
CA ALA A 211 7.43 109.15 -2.06
C ALA A 211 7.57 108.39 -0.73
N ILE A 212 8.81 108.13 -0.31
CA ILE A 212 9.10 107.61 1.04
C ILE A 212 8.62 108.65 2.07
N MET A 213 8.89 109.94 1.83
CA MET A 213 8.38 111.02 2.68
C MET A 213 6.84 111.05 2.75
N SER A 214 6.16 110.93 1.60
CA SER A 214 4.68 110.87 1.53
C SER A 214 4.11 109.63 2.23
N MET A 215 4.75 108.47 2.08
CA MET A 215 4.30 107.22 2.68
C MET A 215 4.58 107.18 4.19
N VAL A 216 5.67 107.80 4.65
CA VAL A 216 5.93 108.06 6.07
C VAL A 216 4.93 109.06 6.63
N LEU A 217 4.58 110.11 5.89
CA LEU A 217 3.51 111.07 6.27
C LEU A 217 2.12 110.40 6.34
N ASP A 218 1.80 109.44 5.48
CA ASP A 218 0.55 108.65 5.54
C ASP A 218 0.59 107.54 6.61
N ALA A 219 1.77 106.99 6.92
CA ALA A 219 1.94 105.98 7.97
C ALA A 219 2.08 106.60 9.38
N LEU A 220 2.53 107.85 9.48
CA LEU A 220 2.68 108.61 10.73
C LEU A 220 1.39 108.65 11.56
N PRO A 221 0.19 108.89 10.99
CA PRO A 221 -1.07 108.80 11.73
C PRO A 221 -1.33 107.41 12.31
N LYS A 222 -0.97 106.34 11.60
CA LYS A 222 -1.18 104.95 12.07
C LYS A 222 -0.21 104.58 13.18
N ILE A 223 1.05 105.01 13.07
CA ILE A 223 2.04 104.85 14.13
C ILE A 223 1.66 105.71 15.35
N ALA A 224 1.26 106.96 15.14
CA ALA A 224 0.75 107.83 16.20
C ALA A 224 -0.48 107.24 16.89
N ALA A 225 -1.40 106.62 16.14
CA ALA A 225 -2.57 105.93 16.70
C ALA A 225 -2.15 104.74 17.58
N GLU A 226 -1.20 103.91 17.16
CA GLU A 226 -0.74 102.77 17.97
C GLU A 226 0.18 103.15 19.13
N VAL A 227 0.92 104.26 19.02
CA VAL A 227 1.72 104.80 20.15
C VAL A 227 0.82 105.56 21.15
N ALA A 228 -0.28 106.17 20.70
CA ALA A 228 -1.26 106.80 21.58
C ALA A 228 -2.25 105.79 22.20
N ALA A 229 -2.45 104.62 21.60
CA ALA A 229 -3.38 103.62 22.12
C ALA A 229 -3.10 103.20 23.59
N PRO A 230 -1.84 103.04 24.06
CA PRO A 230 -1.53 102.80 25.47
C PRO A 230 -1.73 104.02 26.37
N LEU A 231 -1.48 105.24 25.88
CA LEU A 231 -1.63 106.50 26.64
C LEU A 231 -3.09 106.95 26.77
N ALA A 232 -3.94 106.63 25.79
CA ALA A 232 -5.38 106.88 25.85
C ALA A 232 -6.11 105.90 26.78
N LYS A 233 -5.47 104.79 27.18
CA LYS A 233 -6.06 103.73 28.02
C LYS A 233 -5.75 103.86 29.51
N THR A 234 -5.01 104.89 29.92
CA THR A 234 -4.74 105.24 31.32
C THR A 234 -5.61 106.43 31.73
N GLU A 235 -6.76 106.17 32.34
CA GLU A 235 -7.76 107.19 32.69
C GLU A 235 -7.48 107.92 34.02
N GLU A 236 -6.56 107.42 34.87
CA GLU A 236 -6.20 108.10 36.12
C GLU A 236 -4.80 107.68 36.62
N ILE A 237 -3.84 108.61 36.66
CA ILE A 237 -2.59 108.45 37.40
C ILE A 237 -2.84 109.03 38.80
N VAL A 238 -3.14 108.17 39.77
CA VAL A 238 -3.30 108.57 41.17
C VAL A 238 -1.91 108.76 41.77
N LEU A 239 -1.48 110.01 41.90
CA LEU A 239 -0.27 110.42 42.61
C LEU A 239 -0.54 110.45 44.12
N ILE A 240 -0.32 109.32 44.83
CA ILE A 240 -0.35 109.29 46.30
C ILE A 240 0.95 109.92 46.81
N GLY A 241 0.82 111.08 47.45
CA GLY A 241 1.92 111.98 47.77
C GLY A 241 2.88 111.49 48.87
N GLY A 242 4.03 112.16 48.89
CA GLY A 242 4.92 112.23 50.05
C GLY A 242 6.30 111.61 49.86
N GLN A 243 7.29 112.49 49.64
CA GLN A 243 8.74 112.32 49.87
C GLN A 243 9.59 111.48 48.88
N ASP A 244 10.22 112.23 47.96
CA ASP A 244 11.58 112.10 47.41
C ASP A 244 12.30 110.74 47.52
N ASN A 245 12.05 109.86 46.55
CA ASN A 245 13.09 108.98 45.97
C ASN A 245 12.68 108.31 44.63
N THR A 246 11.93 109.02 43.79
CA THR A 246 11.40 108.52 42.50
C THR A 246 12.46 108.31 41.40
N THR A 247 13.69 108.76 41.61
CA THR A 247 14.78 108.59 40.64
C THR A 247 15.35 107.15 40.64
N GLY A 248 15.13 106.36 41.71
CA GLY A 248 15.64 105.00 41.82
C GLY A 248 14.79 103.93 41.11
N GLU A 249 13.48 104.13 40.99
CA GLU A 249 12.57 103.11 40.45
C GLU A 249 12.44 103.17 38.91
N ILE A 250 12.56 104.36 38.31
CA ILE A 250 12.61 104.51 36.85
C ILE A 250 13.90 103.87 36.28
N ALA A 251 15.02 103.97 37.02
CA ALA A 251 16.27 103.32 36.65
C ALA A 251 16.18 101.78 36.67
N ARG A 252 15.37 101.20 37.56
CA ARG A 252 15.13 99.74 37.63
C ARG A 252 14.16 99.24 36.56
N LEU A 253 13.18 100.04 36.17
CA LEU A 253 12.22 99.67 35.11
C LEU A 253 12.88 99.71 33.72
N VAL A 254 13.75 100.69 33.45
CA VAL A 254 14.51 100.77 32.19
C VAL A 254 15.58 99.69 32.07
N SER A 255 16.15 99.22 33.19
CA SER A 255 17.17 98.16 33.18
C SER A 255 16.63 96.74 33.10
N GLN A 256 15.33 96.52 33.31
CA GLN A 256 14.66 95.22 33.14
C GLN A 256 14.09 94.98 31.73
N ILE A 257 14.05 95.99 30.87
CA ILE A 257 13.55 95.85 29.49
C ILE A 257 14.52 95.05 28.59
N PRO A 258 15.85 95.25 28.64
CA PRO A 258 16.77 94.50 27.76
C PRO A 258 16.82 92.98 28.01
N PRO A 259 16.84 92.44 29.26
CA PRO A 259 16.94 90.99 29.48
C PRO A 259 15.68 90.23 29.05
N THR A 260 14.50 90.82 29.23
CA THR A 260 13.21 90.15 29.02
C THR A 260 12.89 89.95 27.54
N VAL A 261 13.35 90.88 26.68
CA VAL A 261 13.20 90.76 25.22
C VAL A 261 14.20 89.75 24.63
N ASN A 262 15.41 89.66 25.19
CA ASN A 262 16.44 88.69 24.78
C ASN A 262 16.00 87.24 25.09
N ALA A 263 15.37 87.01 26.25
CA ALA A 263 14.89 85.69 26.67
C ALA A 263 13.70 85.17 25.83
N LEU A 264 12.88 86.05 25.26
CA LEU A 264 11.68 85.67 24.50
C LEU A 264 11.92 85.56 22.98
N THR A 265 12.96 86.22 22.46
CA THR A 265 13.20 86.32 21.00
C THR A 265 14.56 85.78 20.55
N GLY A 266 15.49 85.50 21.47
CA GLY A 266 16.85 85.04 21.15
C GLY A 266 17.69 86.06 20.38
N ILE A 267 17.22 87.31 20.28
CA ILE A 267 17.85 88.38 19.50
C ILE A 267 18.33 89.48 20.45
N ASP A 268 19.65 89.68 20.42
CA ASP A 268 20.38 90.64 21.24
C ASP A 268 20.23 92.05 20.65
N LEU A 269 19.25 92.84 21.12
CA LEU A 269 18.93 94.17 20.54
C LEU A 269 20.12 95.15 20.54
N SER A 270 21.09 95.00 21.44
CA SER A 270 22.33 95.80 21.44
C SER A 270 23.17 95.58 20.16
N LYS A 271 23.08 94.40 19.53
CA LYS A 271 23.75 94.11 18.24
C LYS A 271 22.94 94.59 17.03
N VAL A 272 21.65 94.82 17.20
CA VAL A 272 20.75 95.33 16.14
C VAL A 272 20.84 96.85 16.06
N LEU A 273 20.95 97.55 17.20
CA LEU A 273 21.20 99.00 17.23
C LEU A 273 22.61 99.36 16.72
N GLY A 274 23.62 98.51 16.91
CA GLY A 274 24.97 98.73 16.38
C GLY A 274 25.12 98.49 14.86
N LYS A 275 24.10 97.97 14.19
CA LYS A 275 24.09 97.71 12.73
C LYS A 275 23.31 98.75 11.92
N ILE A 276 22.79 99.79 12.57
CA ILE A 276 22.20 100.95 11.91
C ILE A 276 23.31 102.00 11.71
N PRO A 277 23.69 102.32 10.45
CA PRO A 277 24.66 103.37 10.17
C PRO A 277 24.07 104.73 10.57
N GLY A 278 24.66 105.41 11.57
CA GLY A 278 24.23 106.76 11.97
C GLY A 278 24.25 107.09 13.47
N ALA A 279 24.49 106.11 14.36
CA ALA A 279 24.58 106.35 15.81
C ALA A 279 25.98 106.04 16.36
N THR A 280 26.98 106.78 15.89
CA THR A 280 28.22 107.02 16.65
C THR A 280 28.19 108.47 17.09
N GLN A 281 27.84 108.67 18.37
CA GLN A 281 28.10 109.92 19.06
C GLN A 281 29.61 110.17 19.05
N ASN A 282 29.98 111.40 18.72
CA ASN A 282 31.32 111.90 18.91
C ASN A 282 31.51 112.18 20.40
N THR A 283 32.33 111.35 21.04
CA THR A 283 32.82 111.52 22.41
C THR A 283 33.72 112.76 22.47
N VAL A 284 33.44 113.71 23.38
CA VAL A 284 34.49 114.57 23.95
C VAL A 284 34.18 114.81 25.44
N ALA A 285 35.24 114.60 26.23
CA ALA A 285 35.49 114.84 27.65
C ALA A 285 34.51 115.72 28.44
#